data_AF-A0A436D1D6-F1
#
_entry.id   AF-A0A436D1D6-F1
#
_cell.length_a   1.000
_cell.length_b   1.000
_cell.length_c   1.000
_cell.angle_alpha   90.00
_cell.angle_beta   90.00
_cell.angle_gamma   90.00
#
_symmetry.space_group_name_H-M   'P 1'
#
loop_
_entity.id
_entity.type
_entity.pdbx_description
1 polymer ?
#
loop_
_entity_poly.entity_id
_entity_poly.type
_entity_poly.pdbx_seq_one_letter_code
_entity_poly.pdbx_strand_id
1 'polypeptide(L)'
;LIPFAILPIFLSLERIPQVLLRASDDLGASGLQTFLRITLPLSLPGVASAASFVFVLAIGDFLTPQMVGGISGFTFGRILYSQFGTAYNWPFGAALSVALAVVVIAAILIGERFGRNPGTSV
;
A
#
# COMPACT_ATOMS: atom_id res chain seq x y z
N LEU A 1 -3.67 -9.80 -1.70
CA LEU A 1 -3.25 -8.52 -1.10
C LEU A 1 -4.23 -7.95 -0.08
N ILE A 2 -5.55 -8.16 -0.24
CA ILE A 2 -6.59 -7.64 0.67
C ILE A 2 -6.32 -7.94 2.17
N PRO A 3 -5.97 -9.18 2.59
CA PRO A 3 -5.71 -9.47 4.01
C PRO A 3 -4.56 -8.63 4.61
N PHE A 4 -3.53 -8.37 3.80
CA PHE A 4 -2.38 -7.56 4.18
C PHE A 4 -2.70 -6.07 4.26
N ALA A 5 -3.69 -5.61 3.49
CA ALA A 5 -4.19 -4.24 3.55
C ALA A 5 -5.07 -4.01 4.79
N ILE A 6 -5.85 -5.01 5.18
CA ILE A 6 -6.84 -4.90 6.25
C ILE A 6 -6.18 -4.59 7.59
N LEU A 7 -5.06 -5.25 7.92
CA LEU A 7 -4.42 -5.11 9.22
C LEU A 7 -4.01 -3.66 9.57
N PRO A 8 -3.25 -2.92 8.74
CA PRO A 8 -2.90 -1.53 9.02
C PRO A 8 -4.13 -0.59 9.06
N ILE A 9 -5.14 -0.84 8.23
CA ILE A 9 -6.40 -0.08 8.26
C ILE A 9 -7.14 -0.33 9.58
N PHE A 10 -7.24 -1.60 10.00
CA PHE A 10 -7.89 -2.01 11.24
C PHE A 10 -7.21 -1.40 12.46
N LEU A 11 -5.88 -1.49 12.55
CA LEU A 11 -5.10 -0.88 13.64
C LEU A 11 -5.27 0.64 13.69
N SER A 12 -5.44 1.30 12.54
CA SER A 12 -5.71 2.74 12.51
C SER A 12 -7.13 3.08 12.96
N LEU A 13 -8.12 2.26 12.61
CA LEU A 13 -9.51 2.43 13.06
C LEU A 13 -9.66 2.16 14.56
N GLU A 14 -8.96 1.16 15.08
CA GLU A 14 -8.97 0.80 16.51
C GLU A 14 -8.39 1.91 17.39
N ARG A 15 -7.46 2.72 16.86
CA ARG A 15 -6.92 3.91 17.54
C ARG A 15 -7.89 5.08 17.64
N ILE A 16 -8.94 5.05 16.80
CA ILE A 16 -10.29 5.61 16.97
C ILE A 16 -10.80 5.96 18.39
N PRO A 17 -10.54 7.12 19.04
CA PRO A 17 -11.09 7.32 20.37
C PRO A 17 -12.63 7.44 20.31
N GLN A 18 -13.32 6.58 21.07
CA GLN A 18 -14.78 6.47 21.07
C GLN A 18 -15.50 7.78 21.46
N VAL A 19 -14.81 8.67 22.17
CA VAL A 19 -15.33 10.00 22.53
C VAL A 19 -15.71 10.85 21.31
N LEU A 20 -14.98 10.70 20.18
CA LEU A 20 -15.28 11.43 18.95
C LEU A 20 -16.57 10.96 18.30
N LEU A 21 -16.87 9.66 18.40
CA LEU A 21 -18.11 9.08 17.89
C LEU A 21 -19.30 9.53 18.74
N ARG A 22 -19.17 9.48 20.08
CA ARG A 22 -20.21 9.97 21.00
C ARG A 22 -20.49 11.46 20.82
N ALA A 23 -19.45 12.28 20.70
CA ALA A 23 -19.61 13.71 20.43
C ALA A 23 -20.29 14.00 19.08
N SER A 24 -20.08 13.14 18.07
CA SER A 24 -20.78 13.27 16.79
C SER A 24 -22.28 12.96 16.89
N ASP A 25 -22.64 11.97 17.71
CA ASP A 25 -24.03 11.61 18.00
C ASP A 25 -24.71 12.71 18.83
N ASP A 26 -24.01 13.28 19.82
CA ASP A 26 -24.51 14.40 20.64
C ASP A 26 -24.81 15.65 19.80
N LEU A 27 -24.05 15.87 18.72
CA LEU A 27 -24.26 16.96 17.76
C LEU A 27 -25.34 16.64 16.70
N GLY A 28 -25.97 15.46 16.77
CA GLY A 28 -27.01 15.03 15.83
C GLY A 28 -26.47 14.69 14.44
N ALA A 29 -25.19 14.35 14.30
CA ALA A 29 -24.63 13.96 13.01
C ALA A 29 -25.19 12.60 12.56
N SER A 30 -25.46 12.46 11.26
CA SER A 30 -25.81 11.15 10.69
C SER A 30 -24.57 10.25 10.57
N GLY A 31 -24.74 8.92 10.58
CA GLY A 31 -23.61 7.98 10.50
C GLY A 31 -22.69 8.19 9.27
N LEU A 32 -23.25 8.66 8.15
CA LEU A 32 -22.49 8.98 6.94
C LEU A 32 -21.65 10.26 7.12
N GLN A 33 -22.18 11.25 7.85
CA GLN A 33 -21.47 12.46 8.23
C GLN A 33 -20.34 12.17 9.22
N THR A 34 -20.58 11.32 10.23
CA THR A 34 -19.56 10.85 11.17
C THR A 34 -18.45 10.09 10.43
N PHE A 35 -18.79 9.21 9.50
CA PHE A 35 -17.80 8.50 8.69
C PHE A 35 -16.93 9.46 7.88
N LEU A 36 -17.53 10.38 7.10
CA LEU A 36 -16.76 11.27 6.21
C LEU A 36 -15.94 12.33 6.97
N ARG A 37 -16.43 12.81 8.12
CA ARG A 37 -15.76 13.90 8.87
C ARG A 37 -14.82 13.42 9.96
N ILE A 38 -15.01 12.21 10.49
CA ILE A 38 -14.23 11.70 11.62
C ILE A 38 -13.48 10.45 11.21
N THR A 39 -14.19 9.38 10.87
CA THR A 39 -13.57 8.07 10.63
C THR A 39 -12.62 8.06 9.43
N LEU A 40 -13.04 8.61 8.29
CA LEU A 40 -12.26 8.67 7.07
C LEU A 40 -10.96 9.48 7.25
N PRO A 41 -10.98 10.77 7.67
CA PRO A 41 -9.75 11.55 7.81
C PRO A 41 -8.81 11.00 8.88
N LEU A 42 -9.33 10.46 9.99
CA LEU A 42 -8.50 9.87 11.04
C LEU A 42 -7.89 8.52 10.66
N SER A 43 -8.52 7.79 9.73
CA SER A 43 -7.99 6.53 9.20
C SER A 43 -7.08 6.71 7.98
N LEU A 44 -7.04 7.90 7.35
CA LEU A 44 -6.18 8.19 6.19
C LEU A 44 -4.69 7.82 6.40
N PRO A 45 -4.05 8.11 7.55
CA PRO A 45 -2.67 7.69 7.79
C PRO A 45 -2.52 6.16 7.76
N GLY A 46 -3.51 5.45 8.32
CA GLY A 46 -3.59 3.99 8.26
C GLY A 46 -3.76 3.47 6.84
N VAL A 47 -4.66 4.07 6.06
CA VAL A 47 -4.86 3.73 4.65
C VAL A 47 -3.59 3.99 3.82
N ALA A 48 -2.87 5.09 4.06
CA ALA A 48 -1.62 5.37 3.38
C ALA A 48 -0.52 4.34 3.70
N SER A 49 -0.44 3.91 4.97
CA SER A 49 0.48 2.83 5.37
C SER A 49 0.10 1.49 4.73
N ALA A 50 -1.19 1.18 4.67
CA ALA A 50 -1.73 -0.01 4.02
C ALA A 50 -1.45 -0.03 2.52
N ALA A 51 -1.67 1.09 1.85
CA ALA A 51 -1.42 1.27 0.42
C ALA A 51 0.06 1.07 0.09
N SER A 52 0.95 1.62 0.91
CA SER A 52 2.40 1.45 0.75
C SER A 52 2.81 -0.02 0.89
N PHE A 53 2.30 -0.71 1.91
CA PHE A 53 2.59 -2.13 2.14
C PHE A 53 2.08 -3.02 0.99
N VAL A 54 0.84 -2.79 0.55
CA VAL A 54 0.23 -3.50 -0.57
C VAL A 54 0.96 -3.23 -1.88
N PHE A 55 1.40 -2.00 -2.12
CA PHE A 55 2.15 -1.61 -3.31
C PHE A 55 3.47 -2.37 -3.43
N VAL A 56 4.22 -2.47 -2.33
CA VAL A 56 5.48 -3.22 -2.27
C VAL A 56 5.25 -4.69 -2.61
N LEU A 57 4.22 -5.30 -2.01
CA LEU A 57 3.85 -6.70 -2.28
C LEU A 57 3.37 -6.90 -3.72
N ALA A 58 2.62 -5.95 -4.27
CA ALA A 58 2.08 -6.02 -5.63
C ALA A 58 3.17 -5.93 -6.70
N ILE A 59 4.15 -5.03 -6.55
CA ILE A 59 5.24 -4.88 -7.53
C ILE A 59 6.09 -6.16 -7.63
N GLY A 60 6.30 -6.84 -6.50
CA GLY A 60 7.04 -8.09 -6.46
C GLY A 60 6.27 -9.29 -7.00
N ASP A 61 4.95 -9.17 -7.17
CA ASP A 61 4.10 -10.28 -7.60
C ASP A 61 4.11 -10.45 -9.12
N PHE A 62 4.93 -11.39 -9.59
CA PHE A 62 4.94 -11.80 -11.00
C PHE A 62 4.20 -13.10 -11.23
N LEU A 63 3.97 -13.90 -10.19
CA LEU A 63 3.40 -15.23 -10.31
C LEU A 63 1.89 -15.17 -10.52
N THR A 64 1.18 -14.34 -9.76
CA THR A 64 -0.29 -14.20 -9.91
C THR A 64 -0.67 -13.68 -11.30
N PRO A 65 -0.04 -12.61 -11.83
CA PRO A 65 -0.33 -12.13 -13.18
C PRO A 65 0.08 -13.12 -14.29
N GLN A 66 1.11 -13.93 -14.07
CA GLN A 66 1.51 -14.96 -15.02
C GLN A 66 0.48 -16.10 -15.08
N MET A 67 -0.08 -16.49 -13.95
CA MET A 67 -1.08 -17.56 -13.87
C MET A 67 -2.46 -17.09 -14.36
N VAL A 68 -2.86 -15.85 -14.05
CA VAL A 68 -4.19 -15.31 -14.36
C VAL A 68 -4.23 -14.57 -15.70
N GLY A 69 -3.15 -13.89 -16.08
CA GLY A 69 -3.07 -13.05 -17.30
C GLY A 69 -2.58 -13.78 -18.55
N GLY A 70 -2.23 -15.07 -18.45
CA GLY A 70 -1.75 -15.86 -19.58
C GLY A 70 -0.49 -15.29 -20.25
N ILE A 71 -0.32 -15.55 -21.55
CA ILE A 71 0.88 -15.18 -22.34
C ILE A 71 1.09 -13.65 -22.37
N SER A 72 0.04 -12.85 -22.13
CA SER A 72 0.08 -11.38 -22.14
C SER A 72 0.18 -10.73 -20.77
N GLY A 73 0.21 -11.52 -19.68
CA GLY A 73 0.41 -11.00 -18.32
C GLY A 73 1.80 -10.40 -18.17
N PHE A 74 1.93 -9.11 -18.50
CA PHE A 74 3.18 -8.37 -18.41
C PHE A 74 3.31 -7.77 -17.02
N THR A 75 4.38 -8.15 -16.31
CA THR A 75 4.76 -7.58 -15.02
C THR A 75 6.27 -7.45 -14.98
N PHE A 76 6.78 -6.48 -14.20
CA PHE A 76 8.22 -6.26 -14.04
C PHE A 76 8.95 -7.55 -13.63
N GLY A 77 8.41 -8.34 -12.71
CA GLY A 77 9.05 -9.58 -12.31
C GLY A 77 9.06 -10.67 -13.39
N ARG A 78 8.13 -10.66 -14.37
CA ARG A 78 8.19 -11.57 -15.53
C ARG A 78 9.36 -11.22 -16.45
N ILE A 79 9.62 -9.92 -16.65
CA ILE A 79 10.78 -9.46 -17.43
C ILE A 79 12.07 -9.92 -16.75
N LEU A 80 12.21 -9.67 -15.44
CA LEU A 80 13.36 -10.16 -14.67
C LEU A 80 13.54 -11.67 -14.85
N TYR A 81 12.47 -12.45 -14.64
CA TYR A 81 12.50 -13.90 -14.79
C TYR A 81 12.95 -14.34 -16.19
N SER A 82 12.48 -13.67 -17.25
CA SER A 82 12.90 -13.99 -18.63
C SER A 82 14.38 -13.67 -18.92
N GLN A 83 14.95 -12.65 -18.26
CA GLN A 83 16.36 -12.29 -18.41
C GLN A 83 17.30 -13.31 -17.73
N PHE A 84 16.91 -13.85 -16.58
CA PHE A 84 17.67 -14.89 -15.87
C PHE A 84 17.44 -16.29 -16.45
N GLY A 85 16.21 -16.60 -16.88
CA GLY A 85 15.82 -17.93 -17.37
C GLY A 85 16.08 -18.13 -18.86
N THR A 86 15.31 -17.44 -19.72
CA THR A 86 15.30 -17.70 -21.17
C THR A 86 16.42 -17.01 -21.94
N ALA A 87 16.85 -15.83 -21.51
CA ALA A 87 17.87 -15.06 -22.22
C ALA A 87 19.31 -15.37 -21.74
N TYR A 88 19.48 -16.09 -20.63
CA TYR A 88 20.78 -16.33 -19.98
C TYR A 88 21.65 -15.08 -19.79
N ASN A 89 21.02 -13.90 -19.70
CA ASN A 89 21.72 -12.62 -19.57
C ASN A 89 21.66 -12.15 -18.11
N TRP A 90 22.41 -12.86 -17.28
CA TRP A 90 22.51 -12.61 -15.83
C TRP A 90 22.99 -11.19 -15.49
N PRO A 91 23.97 -10.60 -16.20
CA PRO A 91 24.40 -9.22 -15.93
C PRO A 91 23.28 -8.19 -16.15
N PHE A 92 22.54 -8.31 -17.25
CA PHE A 92 21.42 -7.41 -17.53
C PHE A 92 20.24 -7.63 -16.57
N GLY A 93 19.94 -8.89 -16.25
CA GLY A 93 18.95 -9.24 -15.23
C GLY A 93 19.27 -8.58 -13.88
N ALA A 94 20.52 -8.65 -13.44
CA ALA A 94 20.98 -8.03 -12.19
C ALA A 94 20.83 -6.51 -12.20
N ALA A 95 21.22 -5.84 -13.30
CA ALA A 95 21.05 -4.40 -13.45
C ALA A 95 19.57 -3.98 -13.37
N LEU A 96 18.69 -4.74 -14.03
CA LEU A 96 17.24 -4.50 -14.00
C LEU A 96 16.66 -4.69 -12.59
N SER A 97 17.12 -5.72 -11.86
CA SER A 97 16.72 -5.95 -10.46
C SER A 97 17.12 -4.82 -9.54
N VAL A 98 18.35 -4.33 -9.65
CA VAL A 98 18.83 -3.19 -8.84
C VAL A 98 18.05 -1.93 -9.19
N ALA A 99 17.82 -1.65 -10.47
CA ALA A 99 17.02 -0.50 -10.90
C ALA A 99 15.59 -0.55 -10.34
N LEU A 100 14.94 -1.72 -10.40
CA LEU A 100 13.60 -1.91 -9.83
C LEU A 100 13.61 -1.74 -8.30
N ALA A 101 14.63 -2.25 -7.61
CA ALA A 101 14.77 -2.09 -6.17
C ALA A 101 14.90 -0.59 -5.78
N VAL A 102 15.68 0.19 -6.52
CA VAL A 102 15.80 1.64 -6.30
C VAL A 102 14.46 2.34 -6.46
N VAL A 103 13.68 2.01 -7.48
CA VAL A 103 12.33 2.57 -7.70
C VAL A 103 11.40 2.24 -6.54
N VAL A 104 11.41 0.99 -6.06
CA VAL A 104 10.59 0.56 -4.93
C VAL A 104 10.98 1.30 -3.65
N ILE A 105 12.28 1.38 -3.35
CA ILE A 105 12.78 2.11 -2.17
C ILE A 105 12.37 3.60 -2.26
N ALA A 106 12.51 4.23 -3.42
CA ALA A 106 12.08 5.61 -3.62
C ALA A 106 10.58 5.78 -3.39
N ALA A 107 9.75 4.87 -3.91
CA ALA A 107 8.30 4.91 -3.70
C ALA A 107 7.92 4.75 -2.22
N ILE A 108 8.60 3.86 -1.48
CA ILE A 108 8.40 3.70 -0.03
C ILE A 108 8.78 4.99 0.70
N LEU A 109 9.95 5.56 0.43
CA LEU A 109 10.41 6.79 1.08
C LEU A 109 9.47 7.97 0.83
N ILE A 110 8.90 8.06 -0.37
CA ILE A 110 7.87 9.04 -0.72
C ILE A 110 6.59 8.76 0.09
N GLY A 111 6.10 7.52 0.10
CA GLY A 111 4.92 7.11 0.85
C GLY A 111 5.03 7.39 2.35
N GLU A 112 6.18 7.08 2.94
CA GLU A 112 6.49 7.38 4.34
C GLU A 112 6.55 8.89 4.59
N ARG A 113 7.17 9.68 3.70
CA ARG A 113 7.20 11.15 3.85
C ARG A 113 5.81 11.77 3.80
N PHE A 114 4.93 11.28 2.92
CA PHE A 114 3.53 11.74 2.88
C PHE A 114 2.75 11.31 4.13
N GLY A 115 3.06 10.15 4.70
CA GLY A 115 2.47 9.69 5.97
C GLY A 115 3.00 10.39 7.23
N ARG A 116 4.20 10.99 7.18
CA ARG A 116 4.94 11.50 8.37
C ARG A 116 4.72 12.99 8.71
N ASN A 117 3.86 13.72 7.99
CA ASN A 117 3.53 15.12 8.30
C ASN A 117 2.01 15.34 8.41
N PRO A 118 1.47 16.12 9.36
CA PRO A 118 1.73 16.23 10.79
C PRO A 118 0.42 16.14 11.62
N GLY A 119 0.32 15.20 12.56
CA GLY A 119 -0.84 15.12 13.48
C GLY A 119 -0.58 14.43 14.82
N THR A 120 0.67 14.04 15.11
CA THR A 120 1.06 13.41 16.37
C THR A 120 2.09 14.28 17.07
N SER A 121 1.66 15.46 17.48
CA SER A 121 2.33 16.23 18.54
C SER A 121 1.24 16.90 19.36
N VAL A 122 0.71 16.13 20.32
CA VAL A 122 0.33 16.45 21.70
C VAL A 122 -0.59 15.33 22.20
#